data_AF-A0AAW7B3K3-F1
#
_entry.id   AF-A0AAW7B3K3-F1
#
_cell.length_a   1.000
_cell.length_b   1.000
_cell.length_c   1.000
_cell.angle_alpha   90.00
_cell.angle_beta   90.00
_cell.angle_gamma   90.00
#
_symmetry.space_group_name_H-M   'P 1'
#
loop_
_entity.id
_entity.type
_entity.pdbx_description
1 polymer ?
#
loop_
_entity_poly.entity_id
_entity_poly.type
_entity_poly.pdbx_seq_one_letter_code
_entity_poly.pdbx_strand_id
1 'polypeptide(L)'
;IEHRLTKPYHPWTNGQAERMVRTIKEGEAEQELIQRINSPLNVKSFHYSSINEMRRHVRDWLTAYNFAKQLKALKFKTPYEAIQELWKSRPEAFIVKPHHHMLGPNN
;
A
#
# COMPACT_ATOMS: atom_id res chain seq x y z
N ILE A 1 -15.76 8.89 13.69
CA ILE A 1 -14.36 8.41 13.77
C ILE A 1 -13.66 9.26 14.81
N GLU A 2 -13.06 8.65 15.83
CA GLU A 2 -12.31 9.38 16.85
C GLU A 2 -10.88 9.64 16.34
N HIS A 3 -10.44 10.90 16.35
CA HIS A 3 -9.08 11.27 15.95
C HIS A 3 -8.15 11.23 17.16
N ARG A 4 -7.22 10.27 17.17
CA ARG A 4 -6.23 10.13 18.24
C ARG A 4 -4.85 10.53 17.74
N LEU A 5 -4.19 11.45 18.44
CA LEU A 5 -2.78 11.78 18.21
C LEU A 5 -1.92 10.87 19.08
N THR A 6 -0.93 10.21 18.48
CA THR A 6 0.11 9.52 19.23
C THR A 6 1.14 10.54 19.71
N LYS A 7 1.65 10.36 20.94
CA LYS A 7 2.77 11.18 21.40
C LYS A 7 3.97 10.98 20.45
N PRO A 8 4.75 12.04 20.15
CA PRO A 8 6.00 11.89 19.39
C PRO A 8 6.89 10.83 20.05
N TYR A 9 7.63 10.05 19.26
CA TYR A 9 8.58 9.02 19.72
C TYR A 9 8.02 7.77 20.44
N HIS A 10 6.85 7.24 20.07
CA HIS A 10 6.48 5.88 20.48
C HIS A 10 7.03 4.84 19.47
N PRO A 11 8.03 4.00 19.83
CA PRO A 11 8.81 3.20 18.87
C PRO A 11 7.98 2.22 18.02
N TRP A 12 6.88 1.73 18.59
CA TRP A 12 6.11 0.63 18.00
C TRP A 12 5.01 1.08 17.03
N THR A 13 4.62 2.36 17.06
CA THR A 13 3.47 2.90 16.30
C THR A 13 3.80 4.13 15.46
N ASN A 14 4.72 4.99 15.92
CA ASN A 14 5.20 6.12 15.10
C ASN A 14 6.23 5.58 14.09
N GLY A 15 5.84 5.48 12.83
CA GLY A 15 6.72 4.97 11.78
C GLY A 15 6.08 3.93 10.88
N GLN A 16 4.95 3.32 11.24
CA GLN A 16 4.31 2.31 10.36
C GLN A 16 3.74 2.95 9.08
N ALA A 17 3.05 4.09 9.23
CA ALA A 17 2.53 4.85 8.09
C ALA A 17 3.66 5.39 7.22
N GLU A 18 4.72 5.91 7.84
CA GLU A 18 5.89 6.45 7.16
C GLU A 18 6.68 5.37 6.43
N ARG A 19 6.85 4.19 7.04
CA ARG A 19 7.45 3.01 6.39
C ARG A 19 6.60 2.51 5.23
N MET A 20 5.28 2.52 5.37
CA MET A 20 4.37 2.16 4.28
C MET A 20 4.46 3.16 3.13
N VAL A 21 4.44 4.47 3.42
CA VAL A 21 4.63 5.53 2.42
C VAL A 21 5.98 5.39 1.72
N ARG A 22 7.04 5.03 2.45
CA ARG A 22 8.34 4.73 1.86
C ARG A 22 8.29 3.49 0.97
N THR A 23 7.64 2.40 1.41
CA THR A 23 7.50 1.16 0.61
C THR A 23 6.71 1.41 -0.69
N ILE A 24 5.70 2.26 -0.65
CA ILE A 24 4.97 2.71 -1.85
C ILE A 24 5.96 3.37 -2.81
N LYS A 25 6.68 4.39 -2.34
CA LYS A 25 7.71 5.08 -3.14
C LYS A 25 8.79 4.12 -3.64
N GLU A 26 9.25 3.16 -2.85
CA GLU A 26 10.28 2.20 -3.28
C GLU A 26 9.75 1.20 -4.32
N GLY A 27 8.53 0.69 -4.16
CA GLY A 27 7.90 -0.19 -5.15
C GLY A 27 7.54 0.54 -6.46
N GLU A 28 7.12 1.81 -6.37
CA GLU A 28 6.97 2.70 -7.52
C GLU A 28 8.31 2.82 -8.28
N ALA A 29 9.43 2.86 -7.54
CA ALA A 29 10.77 2.99 -8.10
C ALA A 29 11.23 1.72 -8.82
N GLU A 30 10.85 0.55 -8.35
CA GLU A 30 11.20 -0.74 -8.93
C GLU A 30 10.50 -0.99 -10.26
N GLN A 31 9.24 -0.55 -10.42
CA GLN A 31 8.50 -0.65 -11.69
C GLN A 31 9.17 0.18 -12.81
N GLU A 32 9.66 1.38 -12.49
CA GLU A 32 10.47 2.16 -13.45
C GLU A 32 11.90 1.64 -13.62
N LEU A 33 12.46 0.90 -12.65
CA LEU A 33 13.83 0.36 -12.76
C LEU A 33 13.95 -0.68 -13.89
N ILE A 34 12.88 -1.42 -14.16
CA ILE A 34 12.79 -2.34 -15.29
C ILE A 34 12.79 -1.57 -16.63
N GLN A 35 12.36 -0.30 -16.64
CA GLN A 35 12.46 0.60 -17.80
C GLN A 35 13.78 1.41 -17.87
N ARG A 36 14.53 1.50 -16.76
CA ARG A 36 15.75 2.32 -16.60
C ARG A 36 17.05 1.53 -16.49
N ILE A 37 17.15 0.34 -17.10
CA ILE A 37 18.43 -0.42 -17.23
C ILE A 37 19.53 0.37 -18.00
N ASN A 38 19.31 1.65 -18.35
CA ASN A 38 20.28 2.53 -19.02
C ASN A 38 20.78 3.75 -18.21
N SER A 39 20.59 3.88 -16.90
CA SER A 39 21.16 5.05 -16.18
C SER A 39 21.55 4.78 -14.73
N PRO A 40 22.84 4.96 -14.35
CA PRO A 40 23.31 4.67 -13.00
C PRO A 40 23.16 5.89 -12.08
N LEU A 41 22.93 5.57 -10.81
CA LEU A 41 23.16 6.40 -9.63
C LEU A 41 22.18 7.57 -9.39
N ASN A 42 21.75 7.64 -8.13
CA ASN A 42 21.19 8.78 -7.40
C ASN A 42 19.66 8.87 -7.35
N VAL A 43 19.14 8.57 -6.15
CA VAL A 43 17.86 8.98 -5.55
C VAL A 43 16.75 9.29 -6.56
N LYS A 44 15.90 8.27 -6.80
CA LYS A 44 14.75 8.33 -7.71
C LYS A 44 13.73 9.38 -7.23
N SER A 45 13.85 10.61 -7.75
CA SER A 45 12.72 11.54 -7.73
C SER A 45 11.72 11.08 -8.80
N PHE A 46 10.53 10.71 -8.37
CA PHE A 46 9.42 10.41 -9.29
C PHE A 46 8.99 11.70 -9.94
N HIS A 47 9.16 11.81 -11.25
CA HIS A 47 8.58 12.91 -12.00
C HIS A 47 7.33 12.41 -12.72
N TYR A 48 6.16 12.67 -12.14
CA TYR A 48 4.89 12.43 -12.82
C TYR A 48 4.64 13.54 -13.85
N SER A 49 4.31 13.14 -15.07
CA SER A 49 3.93 14.05 -16.16
C SER A 49 2.59 14.73 -15.86
N SER A 50 1.73 14.09 -15.06
CA SER A 50 0.47 14.64 -14.60
C SER A 50 -0.01 14.05 -13.27
N ILE A 51 -0.92 14.74 -12.59
CA ILE A 51 -1.60 14.22 -11.39
C ILE A 51 -2.40 12.94 -11.68
N ASN A 52 -2.88 12.77 -12.91
CA ASN A 52 -3.65 11.59 -13.31
C ASN A 52 -2.75 10.36 -13.44
N GLU A 53 -1.54 10.53 -13.96
CA GLU A 53 -0.52 9.47 -14.02
C GLU A 53 -0.14 9.01 -12.62
N MET A 54 0.14 9.94 -11.70
CA MET A 54 0.40 9.63 -10.29
C MET A 54 -0.76 8.83 -9.66
N ARG A 55 -2.00 9.29 -9.85
CA ARG A 55 -3.18 8.61 -9.30
C ARG A 55 -3.36 7.20 -9.86
N ARG A 56 -3.08 6.99 -11.15
CA ARG A 56 -3.13 5.67 -11.78
C ARG A 56 -2.08 4.75 -11.18
N HIS A 57 -0.82 5.22 -11.10
CA HIS A 57 0.27 4.43 -10.57
C HIS A 57 0.04 3.99 -9.12
N VAL A 58 -0.36 4.92 -8.25
CA VAL A 58 -0.68 4.62 -6.85
C VAL A 58 -1.82 3.59 -6.75
N ARG A 59 -2.85 3.68 -7.60
CA ARG A 59 -3.94 2.69 -7.64
C ARG A 59 -3.46 1.30 -8.07
N ASP A 60 -2.64 1.23 -9.11
CA ASP A 60 -2.08 -0.03 -9.61
C ASP A 60 -1.23 -0.70 -8.52
N TRP A 61 -0.36 0.08 -7.85
CA TRP A 61 0.46 -0.39 -6.74
C TRP A 61 -0.40 -0.87 -5.57
N LEU A 62 -1.41 -0.09 -5.16
CA LEU A 62 -2.32 -0.46 -4.06
C LEU A 62 -3.07 -1.76 -4.36
N THR A 63 -3.48 -1.95 -5.61
CA THR A 63 -4.17 -3.18 -6.05
C THR A 63 -3.23 -4.37 -5.96
N ALA A 64 -2.02 -4.26 -6.54
CA ALA A 64 -1.03 -5.32 -6.47
C ALA A 64 -0.63 -5.65 -5.01
N TYR A 65 -0.39 -4.63 -4.18
CA TYR A 65 -0.02 -4.83 -2.78
C TYR A 65 -1.12 -5.50 -1.98
N ASN A 66 -2.37 -5.02 -2.09
CA ASN A 66 -3.46 -5.53 -1.27
C ASN A 66 -3.95 -6.92 -1.68
N PHE A 67 -3.87 -7.26 -2.98
CA PHE A 67 -4.49 -8.46 -3.53
C PHE A 67 -3.54 -9.51 -4.11
N ALA A 68 -2.33 -9.13 -4.54
CA ALA A 68 -1.39 -10.06 -5.14
C ALA A 68 -0.17 -10.34 -4.24
N LYS A 69 0.26 -9.36 -3.43
CA LYS A 69 1.45 -9.49 -2.60
C LYS A 69 1.16 -10.26 -1.32
N GLN A 70 1.66 -11.48 -1.24
CA GLN A 70 1.68 -12.27 0.00
C GLN A 70 2.80 -11.80 0.92
N LEU A 71 2.47 -11.53 2.18
CA LEU A 71 3.42 -11.02 3.17
C LEU A 71 3.78 -12.10 4.17
N LYS A 72 5.08 -12.37 4.36
CA LYS A 72 5.58 -13.33 5.37
C LYS A 72 5.07 -13.00 6.78
N ALA A 73 5.01 -11.70 7.12
CA ALA A 73 4.48 -11.23 8.40
C ALA A 73 3.00 -11.57 8.61
N LEU A 74 2.24 -11.77 7.52
CA LEU A 74 0.83 -12.17 7.53
C LEU A 74 0.66 -13.69 7.29
N LYS A 75 1.69 -14.50 7.60
CA LYS A 75 1.70 -15.94 7.33
C LYS A 75 1.44 -16.27 5.85
N PHE A 76 2.08 -15.50 4.96
CA PHE A 76 1.95 -15.63 3.50
C PHE A 76 0.53 -15.34 2.96
N LYS A 77 -0.27 -14.57 3.71
CA LYS A 77 -1.53 -14.03 3.21
C LYS A 77 -1.31 -12.67 2.57
N THR A 78 -2.20 -12.33 1.65
CA THR A 78 -2.34 -10.95 1.16
C THR A 78 -2.91 -10.07 2.27
N PRO A 79 -2.64 -8.75 2.25
CA PRO A 79 -3.27 -7.81 3.16
C PRO A 79 -4.81 -7.93 3.17
N TYR A 80 -5.42 -8.13 2.00
CA TYR A 80 -6.86 -8.31 1.88
C TYR A 80 -7.36 -9.55 2.61
N GLU A 81 -6.75 -10.71 2.39
CA GLU A 81 -7.15 -11.95 3.07
C GLU A 81 -7.03 -11.82 4.60
N ALA A 82 -5.95 -11.21 5.08
CA ALA A 82 -5.76 -10.96 6.50
C ALA A 82 -6.85 -10.06 7.08
N ILE A 83 -7.26 -9.00 6.36
CA ILE A 83 -8.36 -8.13 6.75
C ILE A 83 -9.70 -8.88 6.73
N GLN A 84 -9.95 -9.72 5.71
CA GLN A 84 -11.18 -10.51 5.64
C GLN A 84 -11.30 -11.49 6.81
N GLU A 85 -10.23 -12.15 7.20
CA GLU A 85 -10.21 -13.03 8.38
C GLU A 85 -10.41 -12.26 9.68
N LEU A 86 -9.77 -11.10 9.81
CA LEU A 86 -9.94 -10.24 10.97
C LEU A 86 -11.38 -9.74 11.08
N TRP A 87 -12.00 -9.38 9.96
CA TRP A 87 -13.40 -8.98 9.91
C TRP A 87 -14.34 -10.12 10.27
N LYS A 88 -14.09 -11.34 9.80
CA LYS A 88 -14.91 -12.53 10.17
C LYS A 88 -14.84 -12.83 11.67
N SER A 89 -13.67 -12.62 12.28
CA SER A 89 -13.46 -12.92 13.70
C SER A 89 -13.83 -11.78 14.66
N ARG A 90 -13.75 -10.52 14.20
CA ARG A 90 -14.03 -9.30 14.98
C ARG A 90 -14.73 -8.24 14.13
N PRO A 91 -15.97 -8.48 13.68
CA PRO A 91 -16.68 -7.56 12.80
C PRO A 91 -16.93 -6.18 13.44
N GLU A 92 -17.03 -6.11 14.77
CA GLU A 92 -17.23 -4.89 15.56
C GLU A 92 -16.05 -3.91 15.50
N ALA A 93 -14.85 -4.40 15.17
CA ALA A 93 -13.67 -3.56 14.98
C ALA A 93 -13.72 -2.75 13.66
N PHE A 94 -14.69 -3.03 12.78
CA PHE A 94 -14.80 -2.43 11.45
C PHE A 94 -16.08 -1.62 11.33
N ILE A 95 -15.95 -0.40 10.81
CA ILE A 95 -17.09 0.48 10.51
C ILE A 95 -17.76 0.04 9.19
N VAL A 96 -16.98 -0.52 8.26
CA VAL A 96 -17.43 -0.95 6.94
C VAL A 96 -16.95 -2.38 6.71
N LYS A 97 -17.81 -3.20 6.12
CA LYS A 97 -17.42 -4.56 5.76
C LYS A 97 -16.37 -4.51 4.63
N PRO A 98 -15.33 -5.35 4.64
CA PRO A 98 -14.21 -5.26 3.70
C PRO A 98 -14.55 -5.74 2.27
N HIS A 99 -15.82 -5.77 1.86
CA HIS A 99 -16.20 -6.02 0.48
C HIS A 99 -16.28 -4.73 -0.32
N HIS A 100 -15.75 -4.81 -1.55
CA HIS A 100 -15.70 -3.79 -2.62
C HIS A 100 -14.37 -3.05 -2.83
N HIS A 101 -13.26 -3.79 -2.94
CA HIS A 101 -12.08 -3.26 -3.66
C HIS A 101 -11.58 -4.17 -4.78
N MET A 102 -12.36 -5.20 -5.17
CA MET A 102 -12.27 -5.71 -6.53
C MET A 102 -13.00 -4.70 -7.43
N LEU A 103 -12.27 -3.71 -7.95
CA LEU A 103 -12.62 -3.25 -9.29
C LEU A 103 -12.40 -4.47 -10.18
N GLY A 104 -13.46 -5.24 -10.42
CA GLY A 104 -13.48 -6.10 -11.59
C GLY A 104 -13.13 -5.24 -12.81
N PRO A 105 -12.54 -5.82 -13.87
CA PRO A 105 -12.14 -5.06 -15.04
C PRO A 105 -13.29 -4.15 -15.49
N ASN A 106 -13.06 -2.83 -15.38
CA ASN A 106 -14.00 -1.86 -15.93
C ASN A 106 -13.97 -2.03 -17.45
N ASN A 107 -15.12 -2.36 -18.05
CA ASN A 107 -15.36 -2.16 -19.48
C ASN A 107 -15.29 -0.68 -19.83
#